data_AF-A0A2V6FLE8-F1
#
_entry.id   AF-A0A2V6FLE8-F1
#
_cell.length_a   1.000
_cell.length_b   1.000
_cell.length_c   1.000
_cell.angle_alpha   90.00
_cell.angle_beta   90.00
_cell.angle_gamma   90.00
#
_symmetry.space_group_name_H-M   'P 1'
#
loop_
_entity.id
_entity.type
_entity.pdbx_description
1 polymer ?
#
loop_
_entity_poly.entity_id
_entity_poly.type
_entity_poly.pdbx_seq_one_letter_code
_entity_poly.pdbx_strand_id
1 'polypeptide(L)'
;MRLFSAALALSLFAGVCLPGVRAQEVNQSAQDKEVCIRNLKQIYEAIQAYRRDHKDLPNWLSDLVPQYLKEPVTLVCPVTHRTGRVETFGLDDPKLTSSYLFEFCNAEMGRIYDGGKIKMRDWKRRQMGLVGSAVPMVRCHLHNPVLNLSFDGKIYESPDTWENLFNDVVNVDQLMPSRLFGQVADQIALGLSTPAGPQAVVRSPELRQRPINLSGFQNAMLTVAWHPKPADGSPGFDLSPLPQKIQTLGDVAFDVRGIVQLSGQKLKAAGGEFPEEVKGIPVGMKCRRLHFLHSTGWPASDGTQVGLYRLHYADGQTQELPIIYGKHVRDWFPNPGASALDSNTVVAWSVKPARDADNKTLFRTSWDNPLPDVELKGIDFVSGMADPAPFLIAISVE
;
A
#
# COMPACT_ATOMS: atom_id res chain seq x y z
N MET A 1 25.76 -11.06 -82.27
CA MET A 1 25.84 -12.54 -82.22
C MET A 1 26.18 -12.96 -80.79
N ARG A 2 25.19 -13.56 -80.09
CA ARG A 2 25.15 -14.45 -78.89
C ARG A 2 26.22 -14.26 -77.78
N LEU A 3 25.90 -13.78 -76.56
CA LEU A 3 25.26 -14.44 -75.38
C LEU A 3 25.93 -15.74 -74.92
N PHE A 4 26.43 -15.77 -73.67
CA PHE A 4 26.19 -16.85 -72.67
C PHE A 4 26.61 -16.43 -71.24
N SER A 5 25.76 -16.79 -70.27
CA SER A 5 25.81 -16.56 -68.81
C SER A 5 26.50 -17.70 -68.02
N ALA A 6 26.96 -17.43 -66.78
CA ALA A 6 26.90 -18.34 -65.60
C ALA A 6 27.51 -17.61 -64.37
N ALA A 7 26.74 -17.18 -63.37
CA ALA A 7 26.19 -17.92 -62.21
C ALA A 7 27.16 -17.94 -60.99
N LEU A 8 26.90 -17.05 -60.04
CA LEU A 8 27.54 -16.94 -58.72
C LEU A 8 26.86 -17.91 -57.74
N ALA A 9 27.58 -18.90 -57.22
CA ALA A 9 27.06 -19.81 -56.20
C ALA A 9 27.15 -19.15 -54.81
N LEU A 10 26.00 -18.72 -54.27
CA LEU A 10 25.83 -18.40 -52.86
C LEU A 10 25.63 -19.71 -52.08
N SER A 11 26.61 -20.09 -51.27
CA SER A 11 26.48 -21.17 -50.29
C SER A 11 25.64 -20.71 -49.09
N LEU A 12 24.36 -21.07 -49.07
CA LEU A 12 23.55 -21.05 -47.86
C LEU A 12 23.99 -22.20 -46.94
N PHE A 13 24.62 -21.87 -45.81
CA PHE A 13 24.67 -22.77 -44.66
C PHE A 13 23.27 -22.79 -44.01
N ALA A 14 22.44 -23.76 -44.39
CA ALA A 14 21.27 -24.13 -43.61
C ALA A 14 21.76 -24.93 -42.39
N GLY A 15 21.69 -24.32 -41.20
CA GLY A 15 22.01 -25.00 -39.95
C GLY A 15 21.05 -26.17 -39.71
N VAL A 16 21.57 -27.39 -39.78
CA VAL A 16 20.86 -28.60 -39.36
C VAL A 16 20.86 -28.63 -37.82
N CYS A 17 19.75 -28.24 -37.19
CA CYS A 17 19.54 -28.46 -35.76
C CYS A 17 19.26 -29.94 -35.50
N LEU A 18 20.20 -30.66 -34.90
CA LEU A 18 20.04 -32.06 -34.51
C LEU A 18 18.99 -32.20 -33.39
N PRO A 19 17.99 -33.09 -33.52
CA PRO A 19 16.87 -33.20 -32.59
C PRO A 19 17.27 -33.59 -31.15
N GLY A 20 18.42 -34.26 -30.96
CA GLY A 20 18.92 -34.67 -29.64
C GLY A 20 19.42 -33.50 -28.77
N VAL A 21 20.04 -32.48 -29.37
CA VAL A 21 20.57 -31.30 -28.64
C VAL A 21 19.41 -30.48 -28.07
N ARG A 22 18.35 -30.28 -28.87
CA ARG A 22 17.15 -29.55 -28.47
C ARG A 22 16.40 -30.23 -27.32
N ALA A 23 16.33 -31.57 -27.30
CA ALA A 23 15.69 -32.31 -26.22
C ALA A 23 16.48 -32.21 -24.90
N GLN A 24 17.81 -32.23 -24.98
CA GLN A 24 18.69 -32.07 -23.82
C GLN A 24 18.65 -30.64 -23.25
N GLU A 25 18.61 -29.62 -24.11
CA GLU A 25 18.46 -28.22 -23.71
C GLU A 25 17.11 -27.94 -23.02
N VAL A 26 16.01 -28.52 -23.53
CA VAL A 26 14.68 -28.40 -22.90
C VAL A 26 14.66 -29.05 -21.52
N ASN A 27 15.28 -30.23 -21.37
CA ASN A 27 15.37 -30.92 -20.08
C ASN A 27 16.22 -30.12 -19.06
N GLN A 28 17.37 -29.59 -19.49
CA GLN A 28 18.21 -28.75 -18.62
C GLN A 28 17.49 -27.46 -18.18
N SER A 29 16.77 -26.80 -19.10
CA SER A 29 16.00 -25.58 -18.79
C SER A 29 14.93 -25.84 -17.72
N ALA A 30 14.22 -26.97 -17.81
CA ALA A 30 13.23 -27.37 -16.80
C ALA A 30 13.87 -27.63 -15.43
N GLN A 31 15.01 -28.34 -15.40
CA GLN A 31 15.75 -28.61 -14.16
C GLN A 31 16.29 -27.32 -13.52
N ASP A 32 16.88 -26.43 -14.32
CA ASP A 32 17.37 -25.12 -13.87
C ASP A 32 16.22 -24.30 -13.25
N LYS A 33 15.03 -24.32 -13.88
CA LYS A 33 13.82 -23.64 -13.38
C LYS A 33 13.36 -24.21 -12.04
N GLU A 34 13.32 -25.53 -11.88
CA GLU A 34 12.91 -26.16 -10.61
C GLU A 34 13.85 -25.82 -9.44
N VAL A 35 15.16 -25.85 -9.67
CA VAL A 35 16.14 -25.45 -8.66
C VAL A 35 16.00 -23.96 -8.35
N CYS A 36 15.80 -23.11 -9.36
CA CYS A 36 15.59 -21.68 -9.17
C CYS A 36 14.33 -21.39 -8.32
N ILE A 37 13.24 -22.12 -8.53
CA ILE A 37 12.03 -22.04 -7.70
C ILE A 37 12.32 -22.43 -6.24
N ARG A 38 13.14 -23.48 -6.02
CA ARG A 38 13.55 -23.88 -4.65
C ARG A 38 14.40 -22.80 -3.99
N ASN A 39 15.27 -22.12 -4.73
CA ASN A 39 16.06 -21.00 -4.21
C ASN A 39 15.14 -19.83 -3.82
N LEU A 40 14.19 -19.44 -4.68
CA LEU A 40 13.23 -18.37 -4.38
C LEU A 40 12.42 -18.65 -3.11
N LYS A 41 12.00 -19.89 -2.87
CA LYS A 41 11.31 -20.28 -1.63
C LYS A 41 12.19 -20.09 -0.40
N GLN A 42 13.46 -20.49 -0.46
CA GLN A 42 14.41 -20.31 0.64
C GLN A 42 14.71 -18.82 0.89
N ILE A 43 14.86 -18.04 -0.18
CA ILE A 43 15.02 -16.59 -0.10
C ILE A 43 13.80 -15.94 0.57
N TYR A 44 12.58 -16.37 0.21
CA TYR A 44 11.35 -15.87 0.83
C TYR A 44 11.34 -16.08 2.34
N GLU A 45 11.61 -17.31 2.79
CA GLU A 45 11.66 -17.65 4.22
C GLU A 45 12.71 -16.83 4.96
N ALA A 46 13.90 -16.67 4.36
CA ALA A 46 14.96 -15.85 4.91
C ALA A 46 14.55 -14.37 5.03
N ILE A 47 13.88 -13.81 4.03
CA ILE A 47 13.34 -12.44 4.08
C ILE A 47 12.28 -12.31 5.19
N GLN A 48 11.35 -13.27 5.31
CA GLN A 48 10.36 -13.21 6.39
C GLN A 48 11.00 -13.30 7.77
N ALA A 49 12.03 -14.14 7.93
CA ALA A 49 12.80 -14.21 9.18
C ALA A 49 13.50 -12.89 9.50
N TYR A 50 14.21 -12.31 8.53
CA TYR A 50 14.84 -10.98 8.67
C TYR A 50 13.82 -9.92 9.10
N ARG A 51 12.65 -9.89 8.45
CA ARG A 51 11.58 -8.93 8.76
C ARG A 51 11.01 -9.11 10.17
N ARG A 52 10.91 -10.34 10.68
CA ARG A 52 10.42 -10.58 12.04
C ARG A 52 11.34 -9.94 13.08
N ASP A 53 12.63 -9.99 12.85
CA ASP A 53 13.65 -9.48 13.77
C ASP A 53 13.85 -7.96 13.61
N HIS A 54 13.93 -7.47 12.37
CA HIS A 54 14.30 -6.09 12.06
C HIS A 54 13.11 -5.16 11.83
N LYS A 55 11.89 -5.71 11.73
CA LYS A 55 10.65 -4.98 11.40
C LYS A 55 10.67 -4.23 10.05
N ASP A 56 11.66 -4.51 9.19
CA ASP A 56 11.76 -4.00 7.83
C ASP A 56 12.41 -5.03 6.89
N LEU A 57 12.43 -4.75 5.58
CA LEU A 57 13.10 -5.53 4.55
C LEU A 57 14.62 -5.31 4.57
N PRO A 58 15.42 -6.32 4.14
CA PRO A 58 16.85 -6.12 3.93
C PRO A 58 17.11 -5.06 2.87
N ASN A 59 18.27 -4.39 2.91
CA ASN A 59 18.66 -3.46 1.85
C ASN A 59 19.12 -4.21 0.60
N TRP A 60 19.71 -5.38 0.79
CA TRP A 60 20.20 -6.28 -0.25
C TRP A 60 20.02 -7.75 0.17
N LEU A 61 19.96 -8.69 -0.78
CA LEU A 61 19.77 -10.11 -0.44
C LEU A 61 20.95 -10.69 0.35
N SER A 62 22.15 -10.13 0.17
CA SER A 62 23.33 -10.46 0.96
C SER A 62 23.19 -10.14 2.45
N ASP A 63 22.29 -9.24 2.86
CA ASP A 63 22.00 -8.97 4.28
C ASP A 63 21.34 -10.18 4.98
N LEU A 64 20.83 -11.14 4.20
CA LEU A 64 20.28 -12.39 4.73
C LEU A 64 21.39 -13.37 5.12
N VAL A 65 22.61 -13.20 4.60
CA VAL A 65 23.69 -14.16 4.74
C VAL A 65 24.65 -13.74 5.87
N PRO A 66 25.11 -14.67 6.74
CA PRO A 66 24.74 -16.09 6.81
C PRO A 66 23.55 -16.36 7.76
N GLN A 67 23.07 -15.35 8.47
CA GLN A 67 22.17 -15.51 9.63
C GLN A 67 20.80 -16.09 9.26
N TYR A 68 20.21 -15.62 8.17
CA TYR A 68 18.88 -15.99 7.70
C TYR A 68 18.93 -16.96 6.51
N LEU A 69 20.02 -16.91 5.75
CA LEU A 69 20.31 -17.77 4.61
C LEU A 69 21.73 -18.31 4.75
N LYS A 70 21.86 -19.59 5.08
CA LYS A 70 23.17 -20.20 5.42
C LYS A 70 24.12 -20.28 4.25
N GLU A 71 23.60 -20.66 3.08
CA GLU A 71 24.41 -20.93 1.89
C GLU A 71 24.29 -19.75 0.90
N PRO A 72 25.35 -18.97 0.67
CA PRO A 72 25.33 -17.85 -0.28
C PRO A 72 24.98 -18.29 -1.71
N VAL A 73 25.26 -19.55 -2.05
CA VAL A 73 24.95 -20.20 -3.34
C VAL A 73 23.46 -20.11 -3.69
N THR A 74 22.58 -20.04 -2.68
CA THR A 74 21.14 -19.91 -2.89
C THR A 74 20.75 -18.58 -3.55
N LEU A 75 21.61 -17.55 -3.46
CA LEU A 75 21.43 -16.26 -4.17
C LEU A 75 21.87 -16.32 -5.64
N VAL A 76 22.36 -17.47 -6.13
CA VAL A 76 22.82 -17.64 -7.50
C VAL A 76 21.91 -18.63 -8.23
N CYS A 77 21.39 -18.18 -9.39
CA CYS A 77 20.54 -18.99 -10.26
C CYS A 77 21.37 -20.13 -10.89
N PRO A 78 20.81 -21.33 -11.06
CA PRO A 78 21.47 -22.43 -11.79
C PRO A 78 21.98 -22.04 -13.18
N VAL A 79 21.23 -21.17 -13.88
CA VAL A 79 21.65 -20.66 -15.19
C VAL A 79 22.92 -19.82 -15.06
N THR A 80 23.03 -18.95 -14.04
CA THR A 80 24.27 -18.22 -13.75
C THR A 80 25.40 -19.16 -13.35
N HIS A 81 25.15 -20.17 -12.51
CA HIS A 81 26.18 -21.16 -12.15
C HIS A 81 26.80 -21.83 -13.37
N ARG A 82 25.96 -22.18 -14.35
CA ARG A 82 26.38 -22.88 -15.55
C ARG A 82 27.02 -21.96 -16.60
N THR A 83 26.53 -20.73 -16.73
CA THR A 83 26.85 -19.85 -17.87
C THR A 83 27.62 -18.59 -17.49
N GLY A 84 27.69 -18.25 -16.21
CA GLY A 84 28.20 -16.97 -15.73
C GLY A 84 27.29 -15.77 -16.00
N ARG A 85 26.15 -15.95 -16.68
CA ARG A 85 25.25 -14.86 -17.06
C ARG A 85 24.49 -14.31 -15.85
N VAL A 86 24.42 -12.98 -15.73
CA VAL A 86 23.68 -12.25 -14.68
C VAL A 86 22.87 -11.13 -15.34
N GLU A 87 21.62 -10.97 -14.92
CA GLU A 87 20.67 -9.99 -15.47
C GLU A 87 19.97 -9.22 -14.35
N THR A 88 20.71 -8.33 -13.72
CA THR A 88 20.29 -7.45 -12.59
C THR A 88 20.12 -5.99 -13.01
N PHE A 89 20.38 -5.68 -14.29
CA PHE A 89 20.22 -4.36 -14.89
C PHE A 89 20.95 -3.23 -14.13
N GLY A 90 22.08 -3.55 -13.47
CA GLY A 90 22.90 -2.58 -12.75
C GLY A 90 22.45 -2.28 -11.31
N LEU A 91 21.44 -3.00 -10.80
CA LEU A 91 21.12 -3.10 -9.37
C LEU A 91 21.83 -4.31 -8.76
N ASP A 92 23.15 -4.25 -8.77
CA ASP A 92 24.00 -5.33 -8.25
C ASP A 92 24.11 -5.24 -6.73
N ASP A 93 23.93 -6.37 -6.07
CA ASP A 93 24.18 -6.50 -4.64
C ASP A 93 25.67 -6.23 -4.36
N PRO A 94 26.01 -5.25 -3.51
CA PRO A 94 27.38 -4.77 -3.35
C PRO A 94 28.26 -5.71 -2.52
N LYS A 95 27.69 -6.68 -1.80
CA LYS A 95 28.44 -7.55 -0.89
C LYS A 95 28.67 -8.95 -1.47
N LEU A 96 27.68 -9.50 -2.16
CA LEU A 96 27.72 -10.84 -2.72
C LEU A 96 27.09 -10.86 -4.11
N THR A 97 27.62 -11.69 -5.02
CA THR A 97 26.97 -11.93 -6.31
C THR A 97 25.59 -12.54 -6.10
N SER A 98 24.57 -11.87 -6.63
CA SER A 98 23.20 -12.36 -6.72
C SER A 98 22.79 -12.43 -8.19
N SER A 99 22.19 -13.55 -8.60
CA SER A 99 21.55 -13.65 -9.92
C SER A 99 20.16 -13.03 -9.95
N TYR A 100 19.63 -12.69 -8.77
CA TYR A 100 18.26 -12.20 -8.61
C TYR A 100 18.23 -10.68 -8.51
N LEU A 101 17.30 -10.07 -9.25
CA LEU A 101 16.92 -8.67 -9.08
C LEU A 101 16.04 -8.55 -7.84
N PHE A 102 16.54 -7.87 -6.80
CA PHE A 102 15.78 -7.56 -5.60
C PHE A 102 15.11 -6.18 -5.74
N GLU A 103 13.83 -6.21 -6.09
CA GLU A 103 13.05 -5.04 -6.47
C GLU A 103 12.79 -4.08 -5.29
N PHE A 104 12.94 -4.54 -4.05
CA PHE A 104 12.80 -3.73 -2.83
C PHE A 104 14.13 -3.28 -2.22
N CYS A 105 15.23 -3.37 -2.97
CA CYS A 105 16.52 -2.85 -2.53
C CYS A 105 16.45 -1.34 -2.25
N ASN A 106 17.31 -0.86 -1.35
CA ASN A 106 17.40 0.56 -1.03
C ASN A 106 18.34 1.32 -2.00
N ALA A 107 18.31 0.95 -3.28
CA ALA A 107 19.12 1.54 -4.33
C ALA A 107 18.31 2.52 -5.18
N GLU A 108 19.01 3.44 -5.85
CA GLU A 108 18.42 4.42 -6.76
C GLU A 108 18.06 3.78 -8.10
N MET A 109 16.92 4.16 -8.65
CA MET A 109 16.37 3.51 -9.83
C MET A 109 16.96 3.97 -11.15
N GLY A 110 17.74 5.06 -11.17
CA GLY A 110 18.26 5.71 -12.37
C GLY A 110 19.11 4.82 -13.31
N ARG A 111 19.46 3.60 -12.88
CA ARG A 111 20.14 2.60 -13.72
C ARG A 111 19.19 1.69 -14.51
N ILE A 112 17.93 1.53 -14.08
CA ILE A 112 16.94 0.62 -14.70
C ILE A 112 15.75 1.39 -15.27
N TYR A 113 15.33 2.45 -14.58
CA TYR A 113 14.16 3.25 -14.92
C TYR A 113 14.54 4.73 -14.87
N ASP A 114 13.89 5.54 -15.71
CA ASP A 114 14.10 7.01 -15.80
C ASP A 114 13.53 7.77 -14.57
N GLY A 115 13.81 7.26 -13.37
CA GLY A 115 13.41 7.84 -12.10
C GLY A 115 14.57 8.31 -11.22
N GLY A 116 15.79 8.34 -11.77
CA GLY A 116 16.96 8.95 -11.13
C GLY A 116 17.20 8.48 -9.69
N LYS A 117 17.26 9.41 -8.71
CA LYS A 117 17.52 9.07 -7.29
C LYS A 117 16.31 8.58 -6.49
N ILE A 118 15.16 8.34 -7.12
CA ILE A 118 14.05 7.64 -6.47
C ILE A 118 14.53 6.24 -6.06
N LYS A 119 14.25 5.83 -4.82
CA LYS A 119 14.62 4.51 -4.33
C LYS A 119 13.67 3.44 -4.88
N MET A 120 14.24 2.31 -5.31
CA MET A 120 13.48 1.14 -5.81
C MET A 120 12.43 0.68 -4.79
N ARG A 121 12.82 0.53 -3.51
CA ARG A 121 11.91 0.20 -2.41
C ARG A 121 10.70 1.12 -2.33
N ASP A 122 10.88 2.43 -2.46
CA ASP A 122 9.78 3.39 -2.35
C ASP A 122 8.83 3.27 -3.53
N TRP A 123 9.36 3.05 -4.73
CA TRP A 123 8.55 2.84 -5.91
C TRP A 123 7.72 1.55 -5.82
N LYS A 124 8.34 0.42 -5.44
CA LYS A 124 7.64 -0.85 -5.30
C LYS A 124 6.58 -0.84 -4.19
N ARG A 125 6.86 -0.16 -3.06
CA ARG A 125 5.84 0.08 -2.01
C ARG A 125 4.63 0.85 -2.56
N ARG A 126 4.84 1.83 -3.45
CA ARG A 126 3.74 2.56 -4.11
C ARG A 126 2.98 1.68 -5.12
N GLN A 127 3.67 0.85 -5.90
CA GLN A 127 3.03 -0.12 -6.80
C GLN A 127 2.16 -1.13 -6.01
N MET A 128 2.62 -1.60 -4.84
CA MET A 128 1.83 -2.49 -3.97
C MET A 128 0.52 -1.86 -3.52
N GLY A 129 0.48 -0.54 -3.37
CA GLY A 129 -0.76 0.20 -3.07
C GLY A 129 -1.77 0.26 -4.22
N LEU A 130 -1.46 -0.32 -5.39
CA LEU A 130 -2.37 -0.42 -6.53
C LEU A 130 -2.69 -1.87 -6.90
N VAL A 131 -1.68 -2.74 -6.95
CA VAL A 131 -1.83 -4.14 -7.40
C VAL A 131 -1.58 -5.18 -6.30
N GLY A 132 -1.49 -4.72 -5.05
CA GLY A 132 -1.43 -5.58 -3.87
C GLY A 132 -0.13 -6.35 -3.73
N SER A 133 -0.22 -7.54 -3.13
CA SER A 133 0.93 -8.41 -2.88
C SER A 133 1.56 -9.00 -4.14
N ALA A 134 0.90 -8.87 -5.29
CA ALA A 134 1.36 -9.43 -6.55
C ALA A 134 2.60 -8.72 -7.13
N VAL A 135 3.03 -7.59 -6.57
CA VAL A 135 4.31 -6.95 -6.92
C VAL A 135 5.47 -7.93 -6.67
N PRO A 136 6.35 -8.19 -7.65
CA PRO A 136 7.53 -9.00 -7.45
C PRO A 136 8.47 -8.35 -6.43
N MET A 137 8.85 -9.13 -5.42
CA MET A 137 9.90 -8.77 -4.49
C MET A 137 11.28 -9.20 -5.01
N VAL A 138 11.36 -10.39 -5.60
CA VAL A 138 12.58 -10.96 -6.19
C VAL A 138 12.26 -11.47 -7.58
N ARG A 139 13.06 -11.13 -8.58
CA ARG A 139 12.89 -11.56 -9.98
C ARG A 139 14.12 -12.25 -10.52
N CYS A 140 13.91 -13.25 -11.36
CA CYS A 140 14.97 -13.93 -12.11
C CYS A 140 14.71 -13.85 -13.61
N HIS A 141 15.43 -12.97 -14.30
CA HIS A 141 15.31 -12.73 -15.74
C HIS A 141 16.04 -13.76 -16.61
N LEU A 142 16.76 -14.71 -16.00
CA LEU A 142 17.45 -15.79 -16.71
C LEU A 142 16.52 -16.89 -17.23
N HIS A 143 15.22 -16.80 -16.94
CA HIS A 143 14.18 -17.69 -17.43
C HIS A 143 13.21 -16.92 -18.32
N ASN A 144 12.67 -17.59 -19.33
CA ASN A 144 11.60 -17.07 -20.17
C ASN A 144 10.44 -18.07 -20.21
N PRO A 145 9.26 -17.75 -19.64
CA PRO A 145 8.91 -16.50 -18.95
C PRO A 145 9.73 -16.20 -17.68
N VAL A 146 9.78 -14.92 -17.27
CA VAL A 146 10.49 -14.45 -16.08
C VAL A 146 9.87 -15.05 -14.82
N LEU A 147 10.72 -15.56 -13.92
CA LEU A 147 10.27 -16.04 -12.61
C LEU A 147 10.22 -14.89 -11.60
N ASN A 148 9.08 -14.76 -10.93
CA ASN A 148 8.83 -13.75 -9.91
C ASN A 148 8.47 -14.40 -8.59
N LEU A 149 9.02 -13.89 -7.50
CA LEU A 149 8.55 -14.13 -6.13
C LEU A 149 7.83 -12.87 -5.66
N SER A 150 6.52 -12.96 -5.46
CA SER A 150 5.66 -11.88 -4.99
C SER A 150 5.89 -11.56 -3.51
N PHE A 151 5.34 -10.44 -3.04
CA PHE A 151 5.44 -10.02 -1.65
C PHE A 151 4.74 -10.98 -0.67
N ASP A 152 3.65 -11.65 -1.09
CA ASP A 152 2.95 -12.69 -0.31
C ASP A 152 3.54 -14.10 -0.48
N GLY A 153 4.68 -14.22 -1.19
CA GLY A 153 5.42 -15.49 -1.31
C GLY A 153 4.96 -16.41 -2.44
N LYS A 154 4.06 -15.95 -3.31
CA LYS A 154 3.69 -16.69 -4.52
C LYS A 154 4.81 -16.60 -5.54
N ILE A 155 5.10 -17.73 -6.18
CA ILE A 155 6.01 -17.78 -7.32
C ILE A 155 5.18 -17.88 -8.58
N TYR A 156 5.39 -16.97 -9.52
CA TYR A 156 4.62 -16.89 -10.75
C TYR A 156 5.48 -16.40 -11.92
N GLU A 157 4.96 -16.62 -13.13
CA GLU A 157 5.61 -16.29 -14.38
C GLU A 157 5.05 -15.01 -15.00
N SER A 158 5.91 -14.19 -15.61
CA SER A 158 5.49 -12.99 -16.34
C SER A 158 6.37 -12.73 -17.56
N PRO A 159 5.94 -11.89 -18.50
CA PRO A 159 6.85 -11.16 -19.39
C PRO A 159 7.83 -10.28 -18.60
N ASP A 160 8.80 -9.67 -19.27
CA ASP A 160 9.75 -8.74 -18.65
C ASP A 160 9.04 -7.58 -17.92
N THR A 161 8.04 -6.98 -18.57
CA THR A 161 7.13 -5.99 -17.98
C THR A 161 5.97 -6.68 -17.29
N TRP A 162 6.19 -7.13 -16.05
CA TRP A 162 5.17 -7.83 -15.26
C TRP A 162 3.94 -6.95 -14.98
N GLU A 163 4.08 -5.62 -15.00
CA GLU A 163 2.98 -4.66 -14.84
C GLU A 163 1.86 -4.92 -15.85
N ASN A 164 2.18 -5.44 -17.05
CA ASN A 164 1.21 -5.75 -18.09
C ASN A 164 0.20 -6.83 -17.70
N LEU A 165 0.49 -7.64 -16.66
CA LEU A 165 -0.47 -8.60 -16.10
C LEU A 165 -1.71 -7.90 -15.49
N PHE A 166 -1.63 -6.59 -15.23
CA PHE A 166 -2.68 -5.83 -14.57
C PHE A 166 -3.38 -4.83 -15.48
N ASN A 167 -3.14 -4.85 -16.81
CA ASN A 167 -3.75 -3.91 -17.75
C ASN A 167 -5.29 -3.86 -17.66
N ASP A 168 -5.93 -4.98 -17.31
CA ASP A 168 -7.39 -5.08 -17.15
C ASP A 168 -7.90 -4.51 -15.81
N VAL A 169 -7.00 -4.24 -14.86
CA VAL A 169 -7.31 -3.82 -13.49
C VAL A 169 -6.80 -2.40 -13.21
N VAL A 170 -5.66 -2.03 -13.78
CA VAL A 170 -5.05 -0.70 -13.65
C VAL A 170 -4.39 -0.32 -14.97
N ASN A 171 -4.50 0.94 -15.36
CA ASN A 171 -3.69 1.44 -16.47
C ASN A 171 -2.21 1.39 -16.04
N VAL A 172 -1.38 0.65 -16.77
CA VAL A 172 0.04 0.42 -16.44
C VAL A 172 0.84 1.71 -16.29
N ASP A 173 0.45 2.80 -16.96
CA ASP A 173 1.06 4.12 -16.74
C ASP A 173 0.95 4.57 -15.28
N GLN A 174 -0.12 4.20 -14.57
CA GLN A 174 -0.32 4.53 -13.16
C GLN A 174 0.65 3.78 -12.23
N LEU A 175 1.32 2.75 -12.71
CA LEU A 175 2.37 2.03 -11.99
C LEU A 175 3.76 2.62 -12.23
N MET A 176 3.89 3.60 -13.13
CA MET A 176 5.17 4.21 -13.48
C MET A 176 5.58 5.29 -12.48
N PRO A 177 6.89 5.54 -12.29
CA PRO A 177 7.40 6.51 -11.31
C PRO A 177 6.86 7.92 -11.53
N SER A 178 6.79 8.37 -12.78
CA SER A 178 6.26 9.69 -13.13
C SER A 178 4.83 9.91 -12.61
N ARG A 179 3.99 8.87 -12.63
CA ARG A 179 2.62 8.90 -12.10
C ARG A 179 2.57 8.68 -10.60
N LEU A 180 3.39 7.77 -10.07
CA LEU A 180 3.38 7.42 -8.65
C LEU A 180 4.05 8.47 -7.76
N PHE A 181 5.03 9.23 -8.27
CA PHE A 181 5.74 10.29 -7.56
C PHE A 181 5.27 11.70 -7.94
N GLY A 182 4.52 11.86 -9.04
CA GLY A 182 3.89 13.13 -9.42
C GLY A 182 4.90 14.26 -9.63
N GLN A 183 4.56 15.49 -9.23
CA GLN A 183 5.38 16.69 -9.47
C GLN A 183 6.74 16.69 -8.76
N VAL A 184 6.96 15.81 -7.78
CA VAL A 184 8.26 15.64 -7.10
C VAL A 184 9.13 14.54 -7.73
N ALA A 185 8.62 13.82 -8.74
CA ALA A 185 9.38 12.80 -9.46
C ALA A 185 10.68 13.36 -10.02
N ASP A 186 10.64 14.50 -10.72
CA ASP A 186 11.82 15.12 -11.34
C ASP A 186 12.83 15.63 -10.31
N GLN A 187 12.35 16.16 -9.18
CA GLN A 187 13.22 16.67 -8.10
C GLN A 187 13.95 15.53 -7.37
N ILE A 188 13.23 14.44 -7.06
CA ILE A 188 13.82 13.24 -6.46
C ILE A 188 14.72 12.55 -7.49
N ALA A 189 14.33 12.50 -8.76
CA ALA A 189 15.12 11.88 -9.83
C ALA A 189 16.46 12.58 -10.04
N LEU A 190 16.49 13.93 -10.05
CA LEU A 190 17.74 14.71 -10.09
C LEU A 190 18.53 14.62 -8.77
N GLY A 191 17.89 14.10 -7.72
CA GLY A 191 18.37 14.04 -6.35
C GLY A 191 18.96 15.35 -5.87
N LEU A 192 18.25 16.41 -6.21
CA LEU A 192 18.38 17.69 -5.56
C LEU A 192 17.97 17.46 -4.10
N SER A 193 18.86 17.76 -3.18
CA SER A 193 18.57 17.70 -1.75
C SER A 193 17.33 18.56 -1.48
N THR A 194 16.34 18.02 -0.78
CA THR A 194 15.38 18.85 -0.07
C THR A 194 16.18 19.78 0.86
N PRO A 195 16.03 21.11 0.77
CA PRO A 195 16.79 21.99 1.65
C PRO A 195 16.40 21.71 3.10
N ALA A 196 17.40 21.39 3.92
CA ALA A 196 17.28 21.44 5.37
C ALA A 196 17.12 22.91 5.78
N GLY A 197 15.97 23.25 6.39
CA GLY A 197 15.73 24.56 6.99
C GLY A 197 15.31 25.66 5.99
N PRO A 198 14.53 26.66 6.45
CA PRO A 198 13.56 27.35 5.63
C PRO A 198 14.19 28.52 4.87
N GLN A 199 13.93 28.62 3.57
CA GLN A 199 13.55 29.90 2.99
C GLN A 199 12.72 29.77 1.71
N ALA A 200 11.74 30.65 1.67
CA ALA A 200 10.59 30.71 0.78
C ALA A 200 10.92 30.62 -0.71
N VAL A 201 10.27 29.68 -1.39
CA VAL A 201 9.91 29.81 -2.81
C VAL A 201 8.40 29.57 -2.92
N VAL A 202 7.77 30.43 -3.70
CA VAL A 202 6.33 30.79 -3.71
C VAL A 202 5.39 29.58 -3.62
N ARG A 203 4.62 29.55 -2.53
CA ARG A 203 3.65 28.52 -2.16
C ARG A 203 2.44 28.54 -3.09
N SER A 204 2.19 27.45 -3.81
CA SER A 204 0.80 27.01 -4.04
C SER A 204 0.24 26.56 -2.68
N PRO A 205 -1.02 26.87 -2.35
CA PRO A 205 -1.50 26.90 -0.97
C PRO A 205 -1.21 25.58 -0.26
N GLU A 206 -0.43 25.67 0.81
CA GLU A 206 -0.11 24.60 1.73
C GLU A 206 -1.38 23.77 2.00
N LEU A 207 -1.30 22.43 1.95
CA LEU A 207 -2.16 21.67 2.82
C LEU A 207 -1.72 22.05 4.24
N ARG A 208 -2.39 23.05 4.83
CA ARG A 208 -2.30 23.36 6.26
C ARG A 208 -2.53 22.09 7.09
N GLN A 209 -3.32 21.19 6.52
CA GLN A 209 -3.74 19.91 7.06
C GLN A 209 -2.69 18.82 6.82
N ARG A 210 -2.43 18.06 7.88
CA ARG A 210 -1.50 16.94 7.97
C ARG A 210 -2.27 15.67 8.29
N PRO A 211 -2.55 14.82 7.29
CA PRO A 211 -3.18 13.52 7.51
C PRO A 211 -2.33 12.62 8.40
N ILE A 212 -2.98 11.96 9.36
CA ILE A 212 -2.35 11.02 10.29
C ILE A 212 -2.43 9.61 9.69
N ASN A 213 -1.30 8.89 9.69
CA ASN A 213 -1.23 7.53 9.20
C ASN A 213 -1.85 6.55 10.22
N LEU A 214 -3.02 6.00 9.88
CA LEU A 214 -3.73 5.03 10.72
C LEU A 214 -3.42 3.56 10.39
N SER A 215 -2.50 3.25 9.46
CA SER A 215 -2.29 1.86 8.99
C SER A 215 -1.97 0.85 10.10
N GLY A 216 -1.31 1.27 11.18
CA GLY A 216 -1.03 0.39 12.33
C GLY A 216 -2.21 0.14 13.27
N PHE A 217 -3.32 0.85 13.08
CA PHE A 217 -4.49 0.87 13.96
C PHE A 217 -5.76 0.33 13.31
N GLN A 218 -5.72 0.10 12.00
CA GLN A 218 -6.85 -0.39 11.22
C GLN A 218 -7.15 -1.86 11.56
N ASN A 219 -8.43 -2.16 11.74
CA ASN A 219 -8.93 -3.50 12.07
C ASN A 219 -10.02 -3.98 11.10
N ALA A 220 -10.32 -3.21 10.06
CA ALA A 220 -11.19 -3.60 8.95
C ALA A 220 -10.75 -2.93 7.62
N MET A 221 -11.12 -3.57 6.50
CA MET A 221 -10.80 -3.12 5.14
C MET A 221 -11.96 -2.33 4.53
N LEU A 222 -11.64 -1.35 3.67
CA LEU A 222 -12.67 -0.59 2.94
C LEU A 222 -13.39 -1.44 1.90
N THR A 223 -12.73 -2.42 1.30
CA THR A 223 -13.22 -3.17 0.13
C THR A 223 -13.84 -4.53 0.47
N VAL A 224 -14.09 -4.79 1.76
CA VAL A 224 -14.69 -6.03 2.24
C VAL A 224 -15.72 -5.68 3.29
N ALA A 225 -16.88 -6.32 3.25
CA ALA A 225 -17.87 -6.19 4.30
C ALA A 225 -17.30 -6.68 5.63
N TRP A 226 -17.29 -5.81 6.65
CA TRP A 226 -16.62 -6.10 7.92
C TRP A 226 -17.58 -6.24 9.11
N HIS A 227 -18.83 -5.81 8.98
CA HIS A 227 -19.87 -6.11 9.96
C HIS A 227 -20.40 -7.54 9.76
N PRO A 228 -20.92 -8.17 10.84
CA PRO A 228 -21.55 -9.49 10.74
C PRO A 228 -22.61 -9.54 9.64
N LYS A 229 -22.72 -10.70 8.97
CA LYS A 229 -23.72 -10.87 7.91
C LYS A 229 -25.13 -10.69 8.48
N PRO A 230 -26.01 -9.98 7.75
CA PRO A 230 -27.42 -9.93 8.08
C PRO A 230 -28.03 -11.34 8.20
N ALA A 231 -28.97 -11.51 9.14
CA ALA A 231 -29.63 -12.78 9.39
C ALA A 231 -30.47 -13.28 8.20
N ASP A 232 -30.87 -12.38 7.30
CA ASP A 232 -31.61 -12.69 6.07
C ASP A 232 -30.72 -13.23 4.93
N GLY A 233 -29.40 -13.36 5.17
CA GLY A 233 -28.45 -13.88 4.19
C GLY A 233 -28.04 -12.90 3.09
N SER A 234 -28.49 -11.64 3.16
CA SER A 234 -28.06 -10.60 2.23
C SER A 234 -26.55 -10.32 2.34
N PRO A 235 -25.91 -9.82 1.26
CA PRO A 235 -24.51 -9.41 1.31
C PRO A 235 -24.28 -8.34 2.37
N GLY A 236 -23.14 -8.41 3.07
CA GLY A 236 -22.73 -7.33 3.95
C GLY A 236 -22.32 -6.08 3.17
N PHE A 237 -22.10 -4.98 3.89
CA PHE A 237 -21.83 -3.68 3.31
C PHE A 237 -20.35 -3.30 3.45
N ASP A 238 -19.79 -2.69 2.40
CA ASP A 238 -18.40 -2.20 2.37
C ASP A 238 -18.31 -0.72 1.96
N LEU A 239 -17.11 -0.14 2.04
CA LEU A 239 -16.78 1.21 1.58
C LEU A 239 -15.94 1.18 0.29
N SER A 240 -16.10 0.16 -0.56
CA SER A 240 -15.36 0.07 -1.83
C SER A 240 -15.49 1.29 -2.74
N PRO A 241 -16.63 2.03 -2.78
CA PRO A 241 -16.74 3.23 -3.61
C PRO A 241 -16.05 4.46 -3.00
N LEU A 242 -15.58 4.40 -1.76
CA LEU A 242 -14.87 5.50 -1.11
C LEU A 242 -13.48 5.65 -1.76
N PRO A 243 -13.13 6.83 -2.29
CA PRO A 243 -11.79 7.09 -2.81
C PRO A 243 -10.74 6.86 -1.72
N GLN A 244 -9.66 6.15 -2.06
CA GLN A 244 -8.59 5.78 -1.13
C GLN A 244 -7.35 6.68 -1.32
N LYS A 245 -6.37 6.56 -0.42
CA LYS A 245 -5.15 7.38 -0.30
C LYS A 245 -5.48 8.82 0.14
N ILE A 246 -4.67 9.80 -0.25
CA ILE A 246 -4.91 11.20 0.10
C ILE A 246 -6.12 11.72 -0.68
N GLN A 247 -7.18 12.08 0.03
CA GLN A 247 -8.44 12.57 -0.53
C GLN A 247 -8.91 13.80 0.22
N THR A 248 -9.41 14.79 -0.50
CA THR A 248 -10.08 15.96 0.11
C THR A 248 -11.55 15.64 0.30
N LEU A 249 -11.99 15.48 1.55
CA LEU A 249 -13.36 15.14 1.92
C LEU A 249 -13.85 16.13 2.98
N GLY A 250 -14.94 16.85 2.68
CA GLY A 250 -15.40 17.95 3.54
C GLY A 250 -14.35 19.06 3.72
N ASP A 251 -13.71 19.45 2.62
CA ASP A 251 -12.65 20.48 2.56
C ASP A 251 -11.39 20.18 3.38
N VAL A 252 -11.22 18.91 3.79
CA VAL A 252 -10.05 18.44 4.53
C VAL A 252 -9.37 17.29 3.81
N ALA A 253 -8.05 17.39 3.61
CA ALA A 253 -7.23 16.28 3.13
C ALA A 253 -7.11 15.19 4.19
N PHE A 254 -7.39 13.94 3.84
CA PHE A 254 -7.33 12.76 4.70
C PHE A 254 -6.56 11.62 4.01
N ASP A 255 -5.88 10.78 4.79
CA ASP A 255 -5.26 9.54 4.29
C ASP A 255 -6.20 8.34 4.52
N VAL A 256 -6.94 7.97 3.48
CA VAL A 256 -8.01 6.97 3.52
C VAL A 256 -7.46 5.61 3.09
N ARG A 257 -7.26 4.68 4.04
CA ARG A 257 -6.67 3.35 3.74
C ARG A 257 -7.42 2.14 4.32
N GLY A 258 -8.24 2.37 5.34
CA GLY A 258 -8.84 1.30 6.12
C GLY A 258 -9.76 1.87 7.19
N ILE A 259 -10.24 1.00 8.07
CA ILE A 259 -11.25 1.33 9.07
C ILE A 259 -10.69 0.99 10.44
N VAL A 260 -10.83 1.93 11.37
CA VAL A 260 -10.69 1.70 12.81
C VAL A 260 -12.11 1.58 13.36
N GLN A 261 -12.62 0.35 13.45
CA GLN A 261 -13.95 0.04 13.98
C GLN A 261 -13.87 -0.19 15.48
N LEU A 262 -14.76 0.43 16.25
CA LEU A 262 -14.98 0.10 17.66
C LEU A 262 -16.29 -0.66 17.86
N SER A 263 -16.42 -1.32 19.01
CA SER A 263 -17.65 -1.99 19.41
C SER A 263 -18.80 -1.02 19.71
N GLY A 264 -20.03 -1.49 19.56
CA GLY A 264 -21.28 -0.91 20.07
C GLY A 264 -22.25 -2.03 20.46
N GLN A 265 -23.34 -1.74 21.18
CA GLN A 265 -24.23 -2.81 21.68
C GLN A 265 -24.89 -3.60 20.54
N LYS A 266 -25.32 -2.92 19.46
CA LYS A 266 -25.92 -3.59 18.30
C LYS A 266 -24.92 -4.46 17.54
N LEU A 267 -23.68 -3.99 17.39
CA LEU A 267 -22.61 -4.77 16.76
C LEU A 267 -22.29 -6.03 17.57
N LYS A 268 -22.19 -5.93 18.90
CA LYS A 268 -22.01 -7.10 19.77
C LYS A 268 -23.19 -8.07 19.69
N ALA A 269 -24.42 -7.56 19.74
CA ALA A 269 -25.62 -8.38 19.61
C ALA A 269 -25.70 -9.11 18.26
N ALA A 270 -25.14 -8.51 17.20
CA ALA A 270 -25.00 -9.13 15.88
C ALA A 270 -23.81 -10.11 15.77
N GLY A 271 -23.03 -10.33 16.85
CA GLY A 271 -21.88 -11.23 16.86
C GLY A 271 -20.57 -10.61 16.36
N GLY A 272 -20.47 -9.28 16.31
CA GLY A 272 -19.25 -8.57 15.93
C GLY A 272 -18.24 -8.49 17.08
N GLU A 273 -16.98 -8.79 16.78
CA GLU A 273 -15.86 -8.75 17.73
C GLU A 273 -14.89 -7.63 17.36
N PHE A 274 -15.13 -6.44 17.91
CA PHE A 274 -14.26 -5.27 17.74
C PHE A 274 -13.88 -4.69 19.11
N PRO A 275 -12.73 -4.01 19.23
CA PRO A 275 -12.30 -3.45 20.50
C PRO A 275 -13.22 -2.31 20.95
N GLU A 276 -13.33 -2.08 22.26
CA GLU A 276 -14.03 -0.91 22.81
C GLU A 276 -13.16 0.35 22.77
N GLU A 277 -11.86 0.19 22.59
CA GLU A 277 -10.89 1.27 22.53
C GLU A 277 -9.71 0.93 21.61
N VAL A 278 -9.18 1.94 20.92
CA VAL A 278 -7.91 1.90 20.21
C VAL A 278 -7.04 3.02 20.75
N LYS A 279 -5.89 2.68 21.32
CA LYS A 279 -5.04 3.61 22.07
C LYS A 279 -3.80 4.03 21.29
N GLY A 280 -3.31 5.23 21.60
CA GLY A 280 -1.97 5.67 21.21
C GLY A 280 -1.77 5.91 19.71
N ILE A 281 -2.81 6.41 19.01
CA ILE A 281 -2.67 6.87 17.63
C ILE A 281 -1.70 8.07 17.63
N PRO A 282 -0.51 7.98 16.99
CA PRO A 282 0.53 8.99 17.13
C PRO A 282 0.18 10.26 16.34
N VAL A 283 0.37 11.41 16.98
CA VAL A 283 0.28 12.74 16.34
C VAL A 283 1.66 13.42 16.37
N GLY A 284 2.27 13.54 17.55
CA GLY A 284 3.65 14.00 17.72
C GLY A 284 3.91 15.42 17.23
N MET A 285 2.92 16.31 17.30
CA MET A 285 3.07 17.70 16.90
C MET A 285 2.07 18.62 17.60
N LYS A 286 2.37 19.92 17.59
CA LYS A 286 1.39 20.96 17.92
C LYS A 286 0.42 21.12 16.75
N CYS A 287 -0.86 21.31 17.05
CA CYS A 287 -1.89 21.59 16.05
C CYS A 287 -2.95 22.51 16.67
N ARG A 288 -3.59 23.32 15.84
CA ARG A 288 -4.69 24.20 16.25
C ARG A 288 -6.03 23.54 16.08
N ARG A 289 -6.19 22.64 15.10
CA ARG A 289 -7.44 21.92 14.86
C ARG A 289 -7.20 20.45 14.56
N LEU A 290 -8.21 19.65 14.91
CA LEU A 290 -8.29 18.23 14.60
C LEU A 290 -9.52 17.99 13.73
N HIS A 291 -9.38 17.13 12.74
CA HIS A 291 -10.44 16.73 11.82
C HIS A 291 -10.55 15.22 11.82
N PHE A 292 -11.78 14.71 11.89
CA PHE A 292 -12.05 13.28 11.96
C PHE A 292 -13.07 12.92 10.90
N LEU A 293 -12.73 11.96 10.05
CA LEU A 293 -13.64 11.36 9.07
C LEU A 293 -14.20 10.07 9.66
N HIS A 294 -15.47 10.08 10.05
CA HIS A 294 -16.07 9.02 10.85
C HIS A 294 -17.57 8.88 10.61
N SER A 295 -18.14 7.77 11.08
CA SER A 295 -19.58 7.51 11.08
C SER A 295 -19.91 6.44 12.12
N THR A 296 -21.15 5.98 12.18
CA THR A 296 -21.53 4.81 12.99
C THR A 296 -22.20 3.74 12.14
N GLY A 297 -22.07 2.48 12.56
CA GLY A 297 -23.09 1.47 12.25
C GLY A 297 -24.22 1.56 13.27
N TRP A 298 -25.47 1.36 12.83
CA TRP A 298 -26.71 1.49 13.62
C TRP A 298 -27.00 2.92 14.12
N PRO A 299 -28.29 3.28 14.29
CA PRO A 299 -28.69 4.60 14.77
C PRO A 299 -28.87 4.67 16.30
N ALA A 300 -28.90 5.88 16.83
CA ALA A 300 -29.33 6.20 18.19
C ALA A 300 -30.22 7.45 18.20
N SER A 301 -30.76 7.81 19.36
CA SER A 301 -31.39 9.12 19.57
C SER A 301 -30.36 10.26 19.52
N ASP A 302 -30.73 11.39 18.91
CA ASP A 302 -29.90 12.59 18.90
C ASP A 302 -29.51 13.02 20.32
N GLY A 303 -28.25 13.42 20.51
CA GLY A 303 -27.69 13.75 21.83
C GLY A 303 -27.01 12.59 22.55
N THR A 304 -27.15 11.35 22.06
CA THR A 304 -26.45 10.18 22.63
C THR A 304 -24.94 10.29 22.41
N GLN A 305 -24.14 10.13 23.47
CA GLN A 305 -22.69 10.00 23.33
C GLN A 305 -22.33 8.59 22.83
N VAL A 306 -21.80 8.49 21.62
CA VAL A 306 -21.44 7.21 20.99
C VAL A 306 -19.98 6.85 21.15
N GLY A 307 -19.15 7.80 21.57
CA GLY A 307 -17.73 7.61 21.81
C GLY A 307 -17.04 8.91 22.17
N LEU A 308 -15.71 8.88 22.22
CA LEU A 308 -14.87 10.06 22.41
C LEU A 308 -13.49 9.87 21.77
N TYR A 309 -12.84 10.98 21.48
CA TYR A 309 -11.40 11.03 21.27
C TYR A 309 -10.73 11.56 22.52
N ARG A 310 -9.76 10.82 23.07
CA ARG A 310 -8.96 11.24 24.21
C ARG A 310 -7.60 11.73 23.72
N LEU A 311 -7.31 13.00 23.95
CA LEU A 311 -6.10 13.68 23.52
C LEU A 311 -5.05 13.61 24.63
N HIS A 312 -3.85 13.11 24.32
CA HIS A 312 -2.72 13.00 25.26
C HIS A 312 -1.62 13.98 24.91
N TYR A 313 -1.29 14.90 25.81
CA TYR A 313 -0.34 15.97 25.56
C TYR A 313 1.05 15.67 26.13
N ALA A 314 2.07 16.36 25.59
CA ALA A 314 3.45 16.12 25.96
C ALA A 314 3.78 16.44 27.42
N ASP A 315 3.07 17.40 28.00
CA ASP A 315 3.16 17.83 29.40
C ASP A 315 2.41 16.92 30.38
N GLY A 316 1.79 15.84 29.90
CA GLY A 316 1.05 14.87 30.71
C GLY A 316 -0.43 15.20 30.89
N GLN A 317 -0.93 16.31 30.34
CA GLN A 317 -2.36 16.62 30.36
C GLN A 317 -3.15 15.72 29.40
N THR A 318 -4.45 15.57 29.68
CA THR A 318 -5.40 14.85 28.85
C THR A 318 -6.66 15.68 28.66
N GLN A 319 -7.24 15.65 27.45
CA GLN A 319 -8.53 16.29 27.14
C GLN A 319 -9.42 15.30 26.39
N GLU A 320 -10.74 15.44 26.50
CA GLU A 320 -11.69 14.55 25.85
C GLU A 320 -12.62 15.33 24.90
N LEU A 321 -12.78 14.81 23.69
CA LEU A 321 -13.71 15.31 22.67
C LEU A 321 -14.85 14.31 22.50
N PRO A 322 -16.05 14.56 23.09
CA PRO A 322 -17.16 13.62 23.00
C PRO A 322 -17.75 13.58 21.58
N ILE A 323 -18.08 12.38 21.12
CA ILE A 323 -18.75 12.13 19.84
C ILE A 323 -20.24 11.97 20.11
N ILE A 324 -21.05 12.94 19.69
CA ILE A 324 -22.48 13.01 19.96
C ILE A 324 -23.26 12.65 18.70
N TYR A 325 -24.12 11.65 18.79
CA TYR A 325 -25.01 11.23 17.71
C TYR A 325 -25.97 12.37 17.36
N GLY A 326 -26.16 12.57 16.05
CA GLY A 326 -26.98 13.64 15.51
C GLY A 326 -26.29 15.00 15.44
N LYS A 327 -25.15 15.18 16.12
CA LYS A 327 -24.30 16.38 16.02
C LYS A 327 -23.06 16.15 15.17
N HIS A 328 -22.28 15.12 15.52
CA HIS A 328 -20.96 14.83 14.94
C HIS A 328 -21.01 13.65 13.95
N VAL A 329 -21.88 12.68 14.21
CA VAL A 329 -22.04 11.48 13.39
C VAL A 329 -23.50 11.06 13.35
N ARG A 330 -23.86 10.27 12.33
CA ARG A 330 -25.07 9.46 12.28
C ARG A 330 -24.72 8.07 11.76
N ASP A 331 -25.72 7.20 11.70
CA ASP A 331 -25.63 5.95 10.96
C ASP A 331 -25.11 6.25 9.53
N TRP A 332 -24.16 5.44 9.06
CA TRP A 332 -23.63 5.53 7.70
C TRP A 332 -24.71 5.28 6.65
N PHE A 333 -25.83 4.62 6.94
CA PHE A 333 -27.00 4.55 6.06
C PHE A 333 -27.82 5.84 6.07
N PRO A 334 -28.78 6.01 5.14
CA PRO A 334 -29.62 7.20 5.08
C PRO A 334 -30.42 7.43 6.35
N ASN A 335 -30.45 8.68 6.80
CA ASN A 335 -31.21 9.15 7.96
C ASN A 335 -32.28 10.14 7.49
N PRO A 336 -33.43 9.67 6.94
CA PRO A 336 -34.49 10.57 6.47
C PRO A 336 -35.07 11.38 7.63
N GLY A 337 -35.23 12.69 7.43
CA GLY A 337 -35.74 13.59 8.48
C GLY A 337 -34.75 13.92 9.59
N ALA A 338 -33.45 13.63 9.38
CA ALA A 338 -32.40 13.99 10.32
C ALA A 338 -32.38 15.49 10.65
N SER A 339 -32.15 15.81 11.93
CA SER A 339 -31.90 17.17 12.38
C SER A 339 -30.54 17.67 11.89
N ALA A 340 -30.39 19.00 11.82
CA ALA A 340 -29.14 19.64 11.41
C ALA A 340 -27.96 19.18 12.29
N LEU A 341 -26.83 18.94 11.64
CA LEU A 341 -25.57 18.62 12.29
C LEU A 341 -25.03 19.84 13.05
N ASP A 342 -24.04 19.65 13.91
CA ASP A 342 -23.36 20.78 14.55
C ASP A 342 -22.58 21.60 13.50
N SER A 343 -22.40 22.89 13.77
CA SER A 343 -21.73 23.87 12.90
C SER A 343 -20.31 23.47 12.48
N ASN A 344 -19.67 22.60 13.26
CA ASN A 344 -18.34 22.07 12.99
C ASN A 344 -18.34 20.71 12.28
N THR A 345 -19.51 20.25 11.80
CA THR A 345 -19.70 18.93 11.19
C THR A 345 -20.34 19.06 9.81
N VAL A 346 -19.81 18.33 8.83
CA VAL A 346 -20.36 18.28 7.46
C VAL A 346 -20.46 16.84 6.98
N VAL A 347 -21.37 16.58 6.02
CA VAL A 347 -21.31 15.37 5.21
C VAL A 347 -20.11 15.48 4.29
N ALA A 348 -19.08 14.68 4.54
CA ALA A 348 -17.81 14.75 3.83
C ALA A 348 -17.77 13.86 2.58
N TRP A 349 -18.56 12.79 2.60
CA TRP A 349 -18.69 11.86 1.50
C TRP A 349 -20.03 11.12 1.55
N SER A 350 -20.59 10.84 0.36
CA SER A 350 -21.69 9.89 0.19
C SER A 350 -21.61 9.19 -1.16
N VAL A 351 -22.18 7.99 -1.26
CA VAL A 351 -22.31 7.27 -2.54
C VAL A 351 -23.19 8.07 -3.50
N LYS A 352 -22.77 8.19 -4.77
CA LYS A 352 -23.51 8.85 -5.85
C LYS A 352 -23.61 7.97 -7.11
N PRO A 353 -24.75 7.97 -7.84
CA PRO A 353 -26.02 8.61 -7.48
C PRO A 353 -26.62 7.96 -6.23
N ALA A 354 -27.50 8.69 -5.55
CA ALA A 354 -28.20 8.17 -4.39
C ALA A 354 -28.96 6.88 -4.78
N ARG A 355 -28.50 5.72 -4.32
CA ARG A 355 -29.24 4.46 -4.37
C ARG A 355 -29.91 4.29 -3.02
N ASP A 356 -31.23 4.46 -2.99
CA ASP A 356 -32.04 4.70 -1.78
C ASP A 356 -31.56 3.96 -0.51
N ALA A 357 -31.37 2.64 -0.54
CA ALA A 357 -31.06 1.84 0.64
C ALA A 357 -29.56 1.60 0.91
N ASP A 358 -28.65 1.84 -0.05
CA ASP A 358 -27.22 1.52 0.03
C ASP A 358 -26.32 2.76 0.18
N ASN A 359 -26.93 3.93 0.35
CA ASN A 359 -26.24 5.21 0.42
C ASN A 359 -25.46 5.35 1.72
N LYS A 360 -24.18 4.99 1.65
CA LYS A 360 -23.22 5.17 2.74
C LYS A 360 -22.81 6.63 2.84
N THR A 361 -22.72 7.14 4.07
CA THR A 361 -22.41 8.52 4.41
C THR A 361 -21.30 8.57 5.44
N LEU A 362 -20.30 9.42 5.20
CA LEU A 362 -19.24 9.73 6.14
C LEU A 362 -19.30 11.21 6.52
N PHE A 363 -19.10 11.48 7.81
CA PHE A 363 -19.11 12.81 8.37
C PHE A 363 -17.68 13.26 8.64
N ARG A 364 -17.43 14.55 8.46
CA ARG A 364 -16.21 15.20 8.93
C ARG A 364 -16.57 16.15 10.04
N THR A 365 -16.12 15.84 11.25
CA THR A 365 -16.21 16.74 12.41
C THR A 365 -14.85 17.35 12.70
N SER A 366 -14.85 18.61 13.11
CA SER A 366 -13.64 19.37 13.34
C SER A 366 -13.67 20.11 14.66
N TRP A 367 -12.65 19.92 15.48
CA TRP A 367 -12.51 20.55 16.78
C TRP A 367 -11.31 21.48 16.80
N ASP A 368 -11.43 22.57 17.53
CA ASP A 368 -10.26 23.30 17.98
C ASP A 368 -9.52 22.45 19.02
N ASN A 369 -8.19 22.42 18.93
CA ASN A 369 -7.36 21.77 19.93
C ASN A 369 -7.46 22.59 21.24
N PRO A 370 -7.88 21.99 22.36
CA PRO A 370 -7.97 22.69 23.65
C PRO A 370 -6.63 23.27 24.12
N LEU A 371 -5.50 22.65 23.76
CA LEU A 371 -4.15 23.08 24.10
C LEU A 371 -3.28 23.19 22.84
N PRO A 372 -3.48 24.22 22.00
CA PRO A 372 -2.84 24.32 20.70
C PRO A 372 -1.33 24.59 20.78
N ASP A 373 -0.88 25.18 21.89
CA ASP A 373 0.53 25.49 22.14
C ASP A 373 1.31 24.34 22.77
N VAL A 374 0.62 23.25 23.14
CA VAL A 374 1.22 22.03 23.70
C VAL A 374 1.23 20.95 22.62
N GLU A 375 2.33 20.21 22.53
CA GLU A 375 2.42 19.10 21.59
C GLU A 375 1.41 18.01 21.95
N LEU A 376 0.56 17.64 20.99
CA LEU A 376 -0.32 16.50 21.10
C LEU A 376 0.49 15.25 20.76
N LYS A 377 0.77 14.40 21.76
CA LYS A 377 1.52 13.16 21.57
C LYS A 377 0.70 12.14 20.79
N GLY A 378 -0.54 11.94 21.19
CA GLY A 378 -1.40 10.95 20.54
C GLY A 378 -2.86 11.02 20.97
N ILE A 379 -3.66 10.18 20.34
CA ILE A 379 -5.11 10.13 20.50
C ILE A 379 -5.54 8.69 20.80
N ASP A 380 -6.41 8.49 21.77
CA ASP A 380 -7.20 7.27 21.88
C ASP A 380 -8.59 7.49 21.26
N PHE A 381 -9.12 6.46 20.61
CA PHE A 381 -10.49 6.41 20.15
C PHE A 381 -11.25 5.41 21.01
N VAL A 382 -12.29 5.86 21.70
CA VAL A 382 -12.99 5.09 22.74
C VAL A 382 -14.49 5.05 22.44
N SER A 383 -15.09 3.87 22.51
CA SER A 383 -16.51 3.66 22.34
C SER A 383 -17.28 4.10 23.58
N GLY A 384 -18.45 4.71 23.37
CA GLY A 384 -19.40 4.98 24.44
C GLY A 384 -20.22 3.76 24.83
N MET A 385 -20.06 2.64 24.11
CA MET A 385 -20.83 1.41 24.28
C MET A 385 -22.35 1.65 24.30
N ALA A 386 -22.79 2.64 23.51
CA ALA A 386 -24.17 2.86 23.13
C ALA A 386 -24.60 1.86 22.03
N ASP A 387 -25.85 1.93 21.59
CA ASP A 387 -26.36 1.11 20.49
C ASP A 387 -25.48 1.19 19.21
N PRO A 388 -25.13 2.39 18.71
CA PRO A 388 -24.26 2.54 17.55
C PRO A 388 -22.83 2.08 17.81
N ALA A 389 -22.23 1.52 16.77
CA ALA A 389 -20.82 1.15 16.77
C ALA A 389 -20.02 2.18 15.94
N PRO A 390 -19.26 3.08 16.58
CA PRO A 390 -18.55 4.13 15.87
C PRO A 390 -17.33 3.57 15.12
N PHE A 391 -17.07 4.12 13.94
CA PHE A 391 -15.88 3.79 13.16
C PHE A 391 -15.22 5.04 12.61
N LEU A 392 -13.89 4.99 12.52
CA LEU A 392 -13.03 6.06 12.07
C LEU A 392 -12.31 5.64 10.78
N ILE A 393 -12.32 6.52 9.79
CA ILE A 393 -11.65 6.31 8.50
C ILE A 393 -10.30 7.01 8.47
N ALA A 394 -10.24 8.25 8.93
CA ALA A 394 -9.03 9.07 8.88
C ALA A 394 -9.06 10.23 9.88
N ILE A 395 -7.87 10.68 10.28
CA ILE A 395 -7.63 11.87 11.10
C ILE A 395 -6.71 12.81 10.33
N SER A 396 -6.94 14.12 10.43
CA SER A 396 -6.01 15.16 9.96
C SER A 396 -5.91 16.28 10.99
N VAL A 397 -4.75 16.93 11.06
CA VAL A 397 -4.49 18.04 11.99
C VAL A 397 -3.95 19.25 11.25
N GLU A 398 -4.24 20.48 11.69
CA GLU A 398 -3.71 21.72 11.09
C GLU A 398 -3.28 22.76 12.12
#